data_AF-U3TV95-F1
#
_entry.id   AF-U3TV95-F1
#
_cell.length_a   1.000
_cell.length_b   1.000
_cell.length_c   1.000
_cell.angle_alpha   90.00
_cell.angle_beta   90.00
_cell.angle_gamma   90.00
#
_symmetry.space_group_name_H-M   'P 1'
#
loop_
_entity.id
_entity.type
_entity.pdbx_description
1 polymer ?
#
loop_
_entity_poly.entity_id
_entity_poly.type
_entity_poly.pdbx_seq_one_letter_code
_entity_poly.pdbx_strand_id
1 'polypeptide(L)' 'MRTLILLLGLLLSGCAALHTTPQPPPAPTTQAQEITRAQSHGLPKLGTVSAH' A
#
# COMPACT_ATOMS: atom_id res chain seq x y z
N MET A 1 3.83 26.25 24.57
CA MET A 1 2.63 25.92 23.77
C MET A 1 2.94 25.71 22.29
N ARG A 2 3.66 26.60 21.60
CA ARG A 2 3.98 26.48 20.15
C ARG A 2 4.69 25.18 19.75
N THR A 3 5.70 24.74 20.50
CA THR A 3 6.42 23.49 20.27
C THR A 3 5.54 22.24 20.39
N LEU A 4 4.57 22.26 21.31
CA LEU A 4 3.66 21.14 21.55
C LEU A 4 2.68 20.96 20.38
N ILE A 5 2.22 22.06 19.79
CA ILE A 5 1.36 22.07 18.60
C ILE A 5 2.12 21.52 17.38
N LEU A 6 3.39 21.90 17.21
CA LEU A 6 4.23 21.40 16.11
C LEU A 6 4.49 19.90 16.22
N LEU A 7 4.81 19.42 17.42
CA LEU A 7 4.99 17.98 17.67
C LEU A 7 3.70 17.21 17.40
N LEU A 8 2.57 17.71 17.88
CA LEU A 8 1.27 17.08 17.65
C LEU A 8 0.93 16.99 16.15
N GLY A 9 1.16 18.06 15.39
CA GLY A 9 0.96 18.06 13.93
C GLY A 9 1.85 17.05 13.20
N LEU A 10 3.12 16.91 13.61
CA LEU A 10 4.05 15.95 13.03
C LEU A 10 3.60 14.51 13.30
N LEU A 11 3.19 14.20 14.54
CA LEU A 11 2.68 12.88 14.92
C LEU A 11 1.40 12.50 14.15
N LEU A 12 0.48 13.43 13.92
CA LEU A 12 -0.76 13.15 13.19
C LEU A 12 -0.54 12.99 11.67
N SER A 13 0.42 13.71 11.09
CA SER A 13 0.72 13.61 9.65
C SER A 13 1.27 12.24 9.22
N GLY A 14 1.96 11.55 10.13
CA GLY A 14 2.48 10.20 9.86
C GLY A 14 1.37 9.20 9.57
N CYS A 15 0.20 9.33 10.18
CA CYS A 15 -0.89 8.37 10.03
C CYS A 15 -1.45 8.34 8.58
N ALA A 16 -1.52 9.49 7.91
CA ALA A 16 -1.93 9.59 6.51
C ALA A 16 -0.89 8.96 5.56
N ALA A 17 0.40 8.99 5.90
CA ALA A 17 1.44 8.36 5.09
C ALA A 17 1.41 6.82 5.16
N LEU A 18 0.93 6.25 6.27
CA LEU A 18 0.75 4.81 6.42
C LEU A 18 -0.62 4.33 5.91
N HIS A 19 -1.59 5.23 5.77
CA HIS A 19 -2.90 4.92 5.23
C HIS A 19 -2.86 4.92 3.69
N THR A 20 -2.43 3.81 3.11
CA THR A 20 -2.55 3.60 1.66
C THR A 20 -4.02 3.51 1.31
N THR A 21 -4.55 4.51 0.59
CA THR A 21 -5.88 4.41 -0.01
C THR A 21 -5.95 3.13 -0.83
N PRO A 22 -6.91 2.22 -0.56
CA PRO A 22 -7.07 1.02 -1.36
C PRO A 22 -7.36 1.43 -2.80
N GLN A 23 -6.37 1.26 -3.68
CA GLN A 23 -6.58 1.48 -5.10
C GLN A 23 -7.31 0.26 -5.66
N PRO A 24 -8.36 0.46 -6.48
CA PRO A 24 -9.06 -0.66 -7.11
C PRO A 24 -8.07 -1.55 -7.89
N PRO A 25 -8.34 -2.86 -8.00
CA PRO A 25 -7.54 -3.75 -8.82
C PRO A 25 -7.44 -3.21 -10.26
N PRO A 26 -6.28 -3.31 -10.91
CA PRO A 26 -6.17 -2.99 -12.33
C PRO A 26 -7.09 -3.91 -13.14
N ALA A 27 -7.53 -3.44 -14.31
CA ALA A 27 -8.36 -4.25 -15.19
C ALA A 27 -7.59 -5.50 -15.65
N PRO A 28 -8.22 -6.69 -15.73
CA PRO A 28 -7.56 -7.89 -16.21
C PRO A 28 -7.06 -7.72 -17.64
N THR A 29 -5.81 -8.11 -17.90
CA THR A 29 -5.27 -8.19 -19.27
C THR A 29 -4.78 -9.60 -19.60
N THR A 30 -4.40 -9.83 -20.86
CA THR A 30 -3.91 -11.13 -21.35
C THR A 30 -2.54 -11.53 -20.78
N GLN A 31 -1.79 -10.60 -20.18
CA GLN A 31 -0.48 -10.85 -19.61
C GLN A 31 -0.53 -10.79 -18.08
N ALA A 32 0.53 -11.19 -17.38
CA ALA A 32 0.64 -10.98 -15.94
C ALA A 32 0.78 -9.47 -15.64
N GLN A 33 0.02 -8.94 -14.67
CA GLN A 33 0.23 -7.59 -14.12
C GLN A 33 0.97 -7.67 -12.79
N GLU A 34 1.84 -6.71 -12.55
CA GLU A 34 2.28 -6.41 -11.20
C GLU A 34 1.10 -5.84 -10.39
N ILE A 35 0.92 -6.34 -9.17
CA ILE A 35 -0.09 -5.87 -8.23
C ILE A 35 0.58 -5.43 -6.93
N THR A 36 -0.03 -4.47 -6.24
CA THR A 36 0.44 -4.04 -4.92
C THR A 36 0.12 -5.09 -3.85
N ARG A 37 0.81 -5.00 -2.70
CA ARG A 37 0.49 -5.85 -1.53
C ARG A 37 -0.98 -5.74 -1.11
N ALA A 38 -1.53 -4.53 -1.09
CA ALA A 38 -2.94 -4.31 -0.72
C ALA A 38 -3.92 -5.01 -1.67
N GLN A 39 -3.61 -5.05 -2.97
CA GLN A 39 -4.44 -5.72 -3.99
C GLN A 39 -4.35 -7.25 -3.94
N SER A 40 -3.30 -7.81 -3.35
CA SER A 40 -3.18 -9.26 -3.16
C SER A 40 -4.10 -9.81 -2.05
N HIS A 41 -4.76 -8.94 -1.30
CA HIS A 41 -5.62 -9.34 -0.18
C HIS A 41 -6.79 -10.21 -0.66
N GLY A 42 -6.87 -11.46 -0.18
CA GLY A 42 -7.90 -12.43 -0.56
C GLY A 42 -7.55 -13.30 -1.78
N LEU A 43 -6.41 -13.07 -2.44
CA LEU A 43 -5.94 -13.94 -3.53
C LEU A 43 -5.11 -15.10 -2.99
N PRO A 44 -5.37 -16.35 -3.42
CA PRO A 44 -4.50 -17.48 -3.07
C PRO A 44 -3.16 -17.38 -3.80
N LYS A 45 -2.06 -17.61 -3.09
CA LYS A 45 -0.72 -17.65 -3.71
C LYS A 45 -0.52 -18.95 -4.47
N LEU A 46 -0.25 -18.85 -5.77
CA LEU A 46 -0.02 -20.03 -6.64
C LEU A 46 1.42 -20.56 -6.59
N GLY A 47 2.42 -19.69 -6.42
CA GLY A 47 3.83 -20.09 -6.45
C GLY A 47 4.77 -18.89 -6.33
N THR A 48 6.09 -19.14 -6.46
CA THR A 48 7.12 -18.10 -6.56
C THR A 48 8.05 -18.48 -7.72
N VAL A 49 8.32 -17.54 -8.62
CA VAL A 49 9.25 -17.72 -9.75
C VAL A 49 10.46 -16.82 -9.51
N SER A 50 11.66 -17.34 -9.73
CA SER A 50 12.92 -16.57 -9.63
C SER A 50 13.61 -16.60 -11.00
N ALA A 51 14.18 -15.47 -11.42
CA ALA A 51 15.06 -15.44 -12.58
C ALA A 51 16.46 -15.87 -12.11
N HIS A 52 17.00 -16.92 -12.72
CA HIS A 52 18.36 -17.42 -12.48
C HIS A 52 19.30 -16.95 -13.58
#